data_AF-B0TB96-F1
#
_entry.id   AF-B0TB96-F1
#
_cell.length_a   1.000
_cell.length_b   1.000
_cell.length_c   1.000
_cell.angle_alpha   90.00
_cell.angle_beta   90.00
_cell.angle_gamma   90.00
#
_symmetry.space_group_name_H-M   'P 1'
#
loop_
_entity.id
_entity.type
_entity.pdbx_description
1 polymer ?
#
loop_
_entity_poly.entity_id
_entity_poly.type
_entity_poly.pdbx_seq_one_letter_code
_entity_poly.pdbx_strand_id
1 'polypeptide(L)'
;MRTKENILKALVYEQAAYYNYRKFADEAKKDGLADAAELFYDLAGQEMEHKNRLLGQLKNLVPKDLTRGKRKFALLSNPTAHSGSPED
;
A
#
# COMPACT_ATOMS: atom_id res chain seq x y z
N MET A 1 -16.21 -11.88 -17.06
CA MET A 1 -15.93 -10.94 -15.95
C MET A 1 -14.42 -10.89 -15.70
N ARG A 2 -13.86 -9.71 -15.40
CA ARG A 2 -12.42 -9.50 -15.12
C ARG A 2 -12.20 -9.15 -13.64
N THR A 3 -12.33 -10.15 -12.78
CA THR A 3 -12.42 -9.95 -11.32
C THR A 3 -11.18 -9.30 -10.73
N LYS A 4 -9.98 -9.76 -11.11
CA LYS A 4 -8.70 -9.22 -10.61
C LYS A 4 -8.52 -7.76 -11.02
N GLU A 5 -8.75 -7.44 -12.30
CA GLU A 5 -8.61 -6.09 -12.84
C GLU A 5 -9.62 -5.14 -12.19
N ASN A 6 -10.84 -5.60 -11.93
CA ASN A 6 -11.87 -4.81 -11.27
C ASN A 6 -11.50 -4.49 -9.81
N ILE A 7 -10.98 -5.48 -9.07
CA ILE A 7 -10.51 -5.27 -7.69
C ILE A 7 -9.34 -4.30 -7.65
N LEU A 8 -8.39 -4.41 -8.58
CA LEU A 8 -7.26 -3.48 -8.64
C LEU A 8 -7.72 -2.05 -8.92
N LYS A 9 -8.65 -1.87 -9.86
CA LYS A 9 -9.25 -0.56 -10.15
C LYS A 9 -9.96 0.01 -8.92
N ALA A 10 -10.82 -0.77 -8.28
CA ALA A 10 -11.51 -0.35 -7.06
C ALA A 10 -10.50 0.08 -5.98
N LEU A 11 -9.45 -0.71 -5.76
CA LEU A 11 -8.41 -0.40 -4.77
C LEU A 11 -7.71 0.95 -5.04
N VAL A 12 -7.45 1.28 -6.30
CA VAL A 12 -6.89 2.60 -6.68
C VAL A 12 -7.89 3.71 -6.37
N TYR A 13 -9.17 3.52 -6.67
CA TYR A 13 -10.22 4.50 -6.36
C TYR A 13 -10.40 4.71 -4.86
N GLU A 14 -10.46 3.65 -4.04
CA GLU A 14 -10.57 3.79 -2.58
C GLU A 14 -9.34 4.49 -1.99
N GLN A 15 -8.15 4.20 -2.52
CA GLN A 15 -6.94 4.89 -2.09
C GLN A 15 -6.98 6.38 -2.44
N ALA A 16 -7.47 6.75 -3.63
CA ALA A 16 -7.63 8.15 -4.02
C ALA A 16 -8.68 8.85 -3.15
N ALA A 17 -9.82 8.21 -2.88
CA ALA A 17 -10.88 8.74 -2.02
C ALA A 17 -10.37 8.97 -0.59
N TYR A 18 -9.64 8.00 0.00
CA TYR A 18 -8.98 8.15 1.29
C TYR A 18 -8.12 9.42 1.39
N TYR A 19 -7.24 9.64 0.39
CA TYR A 19 -6.37 10.82 0.39
C TYR A 19 -7.15 12.13 0.23
N ASN A 20 -8.17 12.13 -0.63
CA ASN A 20 -9.02 13.30 -0.83
C ASN A 20 -9.80 13.66 0.45
N TYR A 21 -10.42 12.69 1.11
CA TYR A 21 -11.15 12.94 2.35
C TYR A 21 -10.23 13.39 3.49
N ARG A 22 -9.03 12.81 3.63
CA ARG A 22 -8.04 13.35 4.58
C ARG A 22 -7.68 14.80 4.28
N LYS A 23 -7.44 15.15 3.01
CA LYS A 23 -7.17 16.53 2.60
C LYS A 23 -8.33 17.46 2.95
N PHE A 24 -9.57 17.05 2.70
CA PHE A 24 -10.75 17.85 3.02
C PHE A 24 -10.97 18.00 4.53
N ALA A 25 -10.72 16.96 5.31
CA ALA A 25 -10.75 17.04 6.77
C ALA A 25 -9.71 18.04 7.31
N ASP A 26 -8.49 17.97 6.77
CA ASP A 26 -7.41 18.88 7.16
C ASP A 26 -7.72 20.34 6.77
N GLU A 27 -8.40 20.57 5.65
CA GLU A 27 -8.83 21.91 5.24
C GLU A 27 -9.99 22.43 6.09
N ALA A 28 -11.04 21.62 6.30
CA ALA A 28 -12.18 21.96 7.16
C ALA A 28 -11.74 22.30 8.59
N LYS A 29 -10.71 21.62 9.11
CA LYS A 29 -10.12 21.90 10.41
C LYS A 29 -9.44 23.28 10.46
N LYS A 30 -8.78 23.72 9.38
CA LYS A 30 -8.18 25.07 9.30
C LYS A 30 -9.24 26.16 9.27
N ASP A 31 -10.36 25.88 8.61
CA ASP A 31 -11.48 26.81 8.47
C ASP A 31 -12.41 26.85 9.70
N GLY A 32 -12.10 26.06 10.73
CA GLY A 32 -12.91 26.00 11.97
C GLY A 32 -14.22 25.22 11.84
N LEU A 33 -14.38 24.43 10.78
CA LEU A 33 -15.57 23.62 10.49
C LEU A 33 -15.44 22.23 11.13
N ALA A 34 -15.59 22.14 12.45
CA ALA A 34 -15.33 20.92 13.23
C ALA A 34 -16.15 19.70 12.76
N ASP A 35 -17.46 19.85 12.58
CA ASP A 35 -18.35 18.74 12.17
C ASP A 35 -17.99 18.21 10.78
N ALA A 36 -17.62 19.11 9.86
CA ALA A 36 -17.18 18.72 8.52
C ALA A 36 -15.84 17.99 8.55
N ALA A 37 -14.91 18.43 9.41
CA ALA A 37 -13.62 17.77 9.58
C ALA A 37 -13.79 16.35 10.14
N GLU A 38 -14.65 16.17 11.14
CA GLU A 38 -14.98 14.85 11.71
C GLU A 38 -15.60 13.94 10.65
N LEU A 39 -16.62 14.42 9.93
CA LEU A 39 -17.26 13.66 8.85
C LEU A 39 -16.25 13.20 7.79
N PHE A 40 -15.35 14.08 7.35
CA PHE A 40 -14.34 13.70 6.36
C PHE A 40 -13.30 12.73 6.91
N TYR A 41 -12.95 12.79 8.20
CA TYR A 41 -12.10 11.77 8.81
C TYR A 41 -12.78 10.40 8.88
N ASP A 42 -14.06 10.36 9.21
CA ASP A 42 -14.84 9.12 9.22
C ASP A 42 -14.94 8.49 7.83
N LEU A 43 -15.23 9.31 6.81
CA LEU A 43 -15.23 8.85 5.41
C LEU A 43 -13.86 8.32 4.99
N ALA A 44 -12.77 9.01 5.34
CA ALA A 44 -11.43 8.50 5.09
C ALA A 44 -11.21 7.14 5.80
N GLY A 45 -11.67 6.98 7.04
CA GLY A 45 -11.64 5.71 7.76
C GLY A 45 -12.33 4.58 7.00
N GLN A 46 -13.53 4.84 6.48
CA GLN A 46 -14.30 3.86 5.68
C GLN A 46 -13.56 3.44 4.40
N GLU A 47 -12.98 4.39 3.67
CA GLU A 47 -12.22 4.04 2.44
C GLU A 47 -10.94 3.27 2.74
N MET A 48 -10.32 3.49 3.90
CA MET A 48 -9.20 2.67 4.37
C MET A 48 -9.65 1.23 4.63
N GLU A 49 -10.81 1.02 5.26
CA GLU A 49 -11.39 -0.31 5.47
C GLU A 49 -11.74 -0.99 4.14
N HIS A 50 -12.36 -0.27 3.20
CA HIS A 50 -12.65 -0.76 1.85
C HIS A 50 -11.38 -1.21 1.13
N LYS A 51 -10.34 -0.37 1.14
CA LYS A 51 -9.03 -0.70 0.57
C LYS A 51 -8.42 -1.95 1.21
N ASN A 52 -8.48 -2.09 2.53
CA ASN A 52 -7.94 -3.25 3.25
C ASN A 52 -8.70 -4.54 2.88
N ARG A 53 -10.02 -4.48 2.75
CA ARG A 53 -10.84 -5.61 2.29
C ARG A 53 -10.49 -6.02 0.86
N LEU A 54 -10.38 -5.05 -0.05
CA LEU A 54 -9.98 -5.28 -1.44
C LEU A 54 -8.57 -5.88 -1.53
N LEU A 55 -7.63 -5.40 -0.72
CA LEU A 55 -6.29 -5.97 -0.64
C LEU A 55 -6.32 -7.43 -0.16
N GLY A 56 -7.17 -7.76 0.82
CA GLY A 56 -7.41 -9.13 1.25
C GLY A 56 -7.93 -10.02 0.13
N GLN A 57 -8.91 -9.54 -0.64
CA GLN A 57 -9.44 -10.26 -1.81
C GLN A 57 -8.37 -10.43 -2.90
N LEU A 58 -7.58 -9.39 -3.18
CA LEU A 58 -6.55 -9.41 -4.21
C LEU A 58 -5.44 -10.44 -3.88
N LYS A 59 -5.05 -10.59 -2.61
CA LYS A 59 -4.06 -11.58 -2.16
C LYS A 59 -4.43 -13.02 -2.56
N ASN A 60 -5.73 -13.34 -2.64
CA ASN A 60 -6.20 -14.66 -3.05
C ASN A 60 -6.21 -14.86 -4.57
N LEU A 61 -6.04 -13.78 -5.35
CA LEU A 61 -6.13 -13.77 -6.81
C LEU A 61 -4.77 -13.52 -7.49
N VAL A 62 -3.71 -13.27 -6.73
CA VAL A 62 -2.37 -13.01 -7.23
C VAL A 62 -1.37 -14.05 -6.73
N PRO A 63 -0.26 -14.27 -7.44
CA PRO A 63 0.80 -15.17 -6.99
C PRO A 63 1.35 -14.79 -5.61
N LYS A 64 1.65 -15.79 -4.77
CA LYS A 64 2.10 -15.60 -3.37
C LYS A 64 3.44 -14.86 -3.25
N ASP A 65 4.23 -14.83 -4.30
CA ASP A 65 5.48 -14.07 -4.41
C ASP A 65 5.23 -12.55 -4.52
N LEU A 66 4.11 -12.11 -5.09
CA LEU A 66 3.70 -10.69 -5.08
C LEU A 66 3.16 -10.25 -3.71
N THR A 67 2.71 -11.18 -2.86
CA THR A 67 2.15 -10.88 -1.53
C THR A 67 3.17 -11.03 -0.39
N ARG A 68 4.34 -11.60 -0.67
CA ARG A 68 5.41 -11.75 0.34
C ARG A 68 6.24 -10.47 0.36
N GLY A 69 6.25 -9.78 1.51
CA GLY A 69 7.11 -8.63 1.74
C GLY A 69 8.55 -8.97 1.39
N LYS A 70 9.22 -8.05 0.68
CA LYS A 70 10.58 -8.16 0.12
C LYS A 70 11.40 -9.24 0.84
N ARG A 71 11.74 -10.33 0.13
CA ARG A 71 12.92 -11.12 0.53
C ARG A 71 14.03 -10.10 0.70
N LYS A 72 14.65 -10.02 1.89
CA LYS A 72 15.85 -9.21 2.10
C LYS A 72 16.79 -9.59 0.97
N PHE A 73 16.93 -8.68 0.02
CA PHE A 73 17.73 -8.90 -1.17
C PHE A 73 19.15 -9.01 -0.65
N ALA A 74 19.72 -10.21 -0.70
CA ALA A 74 21.13 -10.48 -0.43
C ALA A 74 21.98 -9.88 -1.56
N LEU A 75 21.86 -8.56 -1.77
CA LEU A 75 22.48 -7.81 -2.87
C LEU A 75 23.64 -6.91 -2.38
N LEU A 76 24.18 -7.19 -1.19
CA LEU A 76 25.38 -6.51 -0.67
C LEU A 76 26.34 -7.48 0.05
N SER A 77 26.45 -8.73 -0.40
CA SER A 77 27.64 -9.54 -0.11
C SER A 77 28.49 -9.64 -1.36
N ASN A 78 29.18 -8.54 -1.68
CA ASN A 78 30.44 -8.68 -2.38
C ASN A 78 31.45 -7.67 -1.80
N PRO A 79 32.43 -8.15 -1.02
CA PRO A 79 33.75 -7.57 -1.00
C PRO A 79 34.72 -8.57 -1.65
N THR A 80 35.30 -8.12 -2.74
CA THR A 80 36.56 -8.60 -3.33
C THR A 80 37.64 -8.90 -2.28
N ALA A 81 38.42 -9.97 -2.48
CA ALA A 81 39.89 -9.99 -2.56
C ALA A 81 40.55 -11.21 -1.89
N HIS A 82 41.35 -11.92 -2.71
CA HIS A 82 42.61 -12.62 -2.39
C HIS A 82 42.63 -13.66 -1.25
N SER A 83 42.69 -14.94 -1.63
CA SER A 83 43.81 -15.83 -1.29
C SER A 83 43.56 -17.20 -1.89
N GLY A 84 44.53 -17.69 -2.67
CA GLY A 84 44.45 -18.97 -3.34
C GLY A 84 45.67 -19.17 -4.22
N SER A 85 46.85 -19.21 -3.61
CA SER A 85 48.00 -19.90 -4.19
C SER A 85 47.63 -21.38 -4.35
N PRO A 86 47.86 -22.03 -5.49
CA PRO A 86 47.94 -23.48 -5.54
C PRO A 86 49.35 -23.90 -5.13
N GLU A 87 49.43 -24.72 -4.10
CA GLU A 87 50.58 -25.60 -3.85
C GLU A 87 50.69 -26.59 -5.02
N ASP A 88 51.83 -26.56 -5.71
CA ASP A 88 52.73 -27.67 -6.07
C ASP A 88 53.71 -27.23 -7.18
#